data_AF-A0A2V6XAX0-F1
#
_entry.id   AF-A0A2V6XAX0-F1
#
_cell.length_a   1.000
_cell.length_b   1.000
_cell.length_c   1.000
_cell.angle_alpha   90.00
_cell.angle_beta   90.00
_cell.angle_gamma   90.00
#
_symmetry.space_group_name_H-M   'P 1'
#
loop_
_entity.id
_entity.type
_entity.pdbx_description
1 polymer ?
#
loop_
_entity_poly.entity_id
_entity_poly.type
_entity_poly.pdbx_seq_one_letter_code
_entity_poly.pdbx_strand_id
1 'polypeptide(L)' 'MKRRVSTSDLWSPPVNLGPSINTAGLEARPALSFDVRSLYFFSDRPGGSGATDLWVSTRTKLDD' A
#
# COMPACT_ATOMS: atom_id res chain seq x y z
N MET A 1 5.95 -9.62 -2.63
CA MET A 1 6.02 -9.29 -1.19
C MET A 1 7.20 -10.07 -0.61
N LYS A 2 8.19 -9.42 0.01
CA LYS A 2 9.24 -10.17 0.71
C LYS A 2 8.68 -10.64 2.05
N ARG A 3 8.70 -11.96 2.27
CA ARG A 3 8.33 -12.59 3.54
C ARG A 3 9.60 -12.82 4.35
N ARG A 4 9.56 -12.50 5.63
CA ARG A 4 10.61 -12.89 6.59
C ARG A 4 10.43 -14.36 6.98
N VAL A 5 11.54 -15.07 7.20
CA VAL A 5 11.53 -16.52 7.45
C VAL A 5 10.93 -16.81 8.82
N SER A 6 11.22 -15.94 9.80
CA SER A 6 10.66 -15.98 11.15
C SER A 6 10.12 -14.62 11.60
N THR A 7 9.37 -14.60 12.70
CA THR A 7 8.90 -13.35 13.33
C THR A 7 10.01 -12.61 14.08
N SER A 8 11.11 -13.29 14.41
CA SER A 8 12.29 -12.72 15.06
C SER A 8 13.33 -12.17 14.08
N ASP A 9 13.21 -12.47 12.79
CA ASP A 9 14.12 -11.93 11.78
C ASP A 9 13.97 -10.42 11.67
N LEU A 10 15.10 -9.75 11.40
CA LEU A 10 15.10 -8.33 11.06
C LEU A 10 14.23 -8.07 9.83
N TRP A 11 13.57 -6.91 9.84
CA TRP A 11 12.88 -6.41 8.66
C TRP A 11 13.88 -6.18 7.52
N SER A 12 13.48 -6.51 6.29
CA SER A 12 14.25 -6.08 5.13
C SER A 12 14.11 -4.56 4.94
N PRO A 13 15.02 -3.93 4.18
CA PRO A 13 14.80 -2.57 3.70
C PRO A 13 13.42 -2.42 3.04
N PRO A 14 12.76 -1.26 3.20
CA PRO A 14 11.46 -1.02 2.58
C PRO A 14 11.57 -1.10 1.05
N VAL A 15 10.51 -1.57 0.40
CA VAL A 15 10.40 -1.65 -1.06
C VAL A 15 9.33 -0.67 -1.50
N ASN A 16 9.67 0.22 -2.42
CA ASN A 16 8.71 1.12 -3.06
C ASN A 16 7.75 0.30 -3.93
N LEU A 17 6.45 0.52 -3.76
CA LEU A 17 5.36 -0.22 -4.42
C LEU A 17 4.97 0.38 -5.79
N GLY A 18 5.74 1.34 -6.28
CA GLY A 18 5.52 2.02 -7.54
C GLY A 18 4.65 3.28 -7.40
N PRO A 19 4.58 4.09 -8.47
CA PRO A 19 3.97 5.42 -8.44
C PRO A 19 2.43 5.39 -8.27
N SER A 20 1.79 4.23 -8.42
CA SER A 20 0.37 4.07 -8.12
C SER A 20 0.08 4.16 -6.61
N ILE A 21 1.05 3.77 -5.78
CA ILE A 21 0.93 3.80 -4.32
C ILE A 21 1.84 4.88 -3.74
N ASN A 22 3.15 4.85 -3.98
CA ASN A 22 4.09 5.82 -3.41
C ASN A 22 4.20 7.06 -4.30
N THR A 23 3.49 8.13 -3.96
CA THR A 23 3.57 9.42 -4.65
C THR A 23 4.42 10.42 -3.88
N ALA A 24 4.46 11.67 -4.34
CA ALA A 24 5.07 12.77 -3.58
C ALA A 24 4.13 13.32 -2.48
N GLY A 25 2.87 12.92 -2.49
CA GLY A 25 1.88 13.30 -1.48
C GLY A 25 2.00 12.48 -0.19
N LEU A 26 1.06 12.72 0.71
CA LEU A 26 0.82 11.88 1.86
C LEU A 26 0.21 10.54 1.42
N GLU A 27 0.77 9.44 1.91
CA GLU A 27 0.10 8.15 1.99
C GLU A 27 0.09 7.64 3.43
N ALA A 28 -1.10 7.51 4.01
CA ALA A 28 -1.24 7.21 5.42
C ALA A 28 -2.30 6.14 5.70
N ARG A 29 -2.15 5.50 6.87
CA ARG A 29 -3.11 4.54 7.45
C ARG A 29 -3.51 3.41 6.48
N PRO A 30 -2.54 2.63 5.97
CA PRO A 30 -2.84 1.51 5.07
C PRO A 30 -3.64 0.41 5.76
N ALA A 31 -4.64 -0.12 5.07
CA ALA A 31 -5.42 -1.28 5.48
C ALA A 31 -5.60 -2.25 4.30
N LEU A 32 -5.19 -3.51 4.48
CA LEU A 32 -5.41 -4.57 3.48
C LEU A 32 -6.79 -5.19 3.67
N SER A 33 -7.48 -5.47 2.56
CA SER A 33 -8.68 -6.30 2.55
C SER A 33 -8.37 -7.72 3.03
N PHE A 34 -9.40 -8.42 3.49
CA PHE A 34 -9.27 -9.80 3.99
C PHE A 34 -8.66 -10.76 2.95
N ASP A 35 -9.02 -10.60 1.68
CA ASP A 35 -8.49 -11.40 0.56
C ASP A 35 -7.12 -10.92 0.04
N VAL A 36 -6.58 -9.86 0.64
CA VAL A 36 -5.27 -9.27 0.32
C VAL A 36 -5.14 -8.82 -1.15
N ARG A 37 -6.26 -8.41 -1.76
CA ARG A 37 -6.31 -7.90 -3.14
C ARG A 37 -6.48 -6.38 -3.23
N SER A 38 -6.98 -5.76 -2.17
CA SER A 38 -7.20 -4.32 -2.10
C SER A 38 -6.41 -3.72 -0.95
N LEU A 39 -5.68 -2.64 -1.22
CA LEU A 39 -5.03 -1.79 -0.24
C LEU A 39 -5.79 -0.47 -0.18
N TYR A 40 -6.44 -0.20 0.95
CA TYR A 40 -7.08 1.09 1.25
C TYR A 40 -6.10 1.98 2.00
N PHE A 41 -6.07 3.26 1.69
CA PHE A 41 -5.18 4.24 2.34
C PHE A 41 -5.71 5.66 2.15
N PHE A 42 -5.24 6.57 3.01
CA PHE A 42 -5.53 8.00 2.88
C PHE A 42 -4.45 8.69 2.04
N SER A 43 -4.86 9.58 1.13
CA SER A 43 -3.91 10.38 0.36
C SER A 43 -4.45 11.77 0.00
N ASP A 44 -3.55 12.75 -0.02
CA ASP A 44 -3.76 14.12 -0.50
C ASP A 44 -3.40 14.30 -1.98
N ARG A 45 -3.18 13.19 -2.69
CA ARG A 45 -2.86 13.21 -4.12
C ARG A 45 -3.93 13.95 -4.94
N PRO A 46 -3.56 14.57 -6.07
CA PRO A 46 -4.51 15.29 -6.93
C PRO A 46 -5.65 14.39 -7.44
N GLY A 47 -6.83 14.99 -7.63
CA GLY A 47 -8.03 14.32 -8.15
C GLY A 47 -9.02 13.85 -7.07
N GLY A 48 -8.70 14.10 -5.80
CA GLY A 48 -9.61 13.92 -4.68
C GLY A 48 -10.64 15.04 -4.52
N SER A 49 -11.57 14.86 -3.59
CA SER A 49 -12.64 15.82 -3.26
C SER A 49 -12.33 16.68 -2.03
N GLY A 50 -11.35 16.28 -1.21
CA GLY A 50 -10.98 16.95 0.02
C GLY A 50 -9.47 17.14 0.17
N ALA A 51 -9.04 17.56 1.37
CA ALA A 51 -7.61 17.69 1.68
C ALA A 51 -6.91 16.32 1.76
N THR A 52 -7.63 15.29 2.19
CA THR A 52 -7.14 13.91 2.22
C THR A 52 -8.32 12.98 2.05
N ASP A 53 -8.29 12.15 1.01
CA ASP A 53 -9.39 11.26 0.64
C ASP A 53 -9.02 9.79 0.84
N LEU A 54 -10.03 8.92 0.83
CA LEU A 54 -9.85 7.48 0.84
C LEU A 54 -9.57 6.97 -0.58
N TRP A 55 -8.45 6.30 -0.77
CA TRP A 55 -8.02 5.70 -2.04
C TRP A 55 -7.89 4.18 -1.91
N VAL A 56 -7.96 3.48 -3.05
CA VAL A 56 -7.76 2.04 -3.14
C VAL A 56 -6.82 1.68 -4.29
N SER A 57 -5.86 0.80 -4.03
CA SER A 57 -5.09 0.12 -5.08
C SER A 57 -5.47 -1.36 -5.08
N THR A 58 -5.73 -1.91 -6.25
CA THR A 58 -6.04 -3.34 -6.42
C THR A 58 -4.90 -4.06 -7.11
N ARG A 59 -4.79 -5.36 -6.86
CA ARG A 59 -3.95 -6.27 -7.65
C ARG A 59 -4.75 -7.49 -8.07
N THR A 60 -4.50 -7.97 -9.28
CA THR A 60 -4.75 -9.38 -9.58
C THR A 60 -3.81 -10.23 -8.73
N LYS A 61 -4.26 -11.44 -8.36
CA LYS A 61 -3.45 -12.39 -7.59
C LYS A 61 -2.07 -12.49 -8.27
N LEU A 62 -0.98 -12.38 -7.50
CA LEU A 62 0.34 -12.67 -8.06
C LEU A 62 0.36 -14.17 -8.37
N ASP A 63 0.83 -14.53 -9.56
CA ASP A 63 1.24 -15.89 -9.87
C ASP A 63 2.26 -16.36 -8.81
N ASP A 64 2.16 -17.64 -8.46
CA ASP A 64 2.84 -18.28 -7.31
C ASP A 64 4.38 -18.12 -7.33
#